data_AF-A0A821KW94-F1
#
_entry.id   AF-A0A821KW94-F1
#
_cell.length_a   1.000
_cell.length_b   1.000
_cell.length_c   1.000
_cell.angle_alpha   90.00
_cell.angle_beta   90.00
_cell.angle_gamma   90.00
#
_symmetry.space_group_name_H-M   'P 1'
#
loop_
_entity.id
_entity.type
_entity.pdbx_description
1 polymer ?
#
loop_
_entity_poly.entity_id
_entity_poly.type
_entity_poly.pdbx_seq_one_letter_code
_entity_poly.pdbx_strand_id
1 'polypeptide(L)'
;MNSLDIQQQLADQRRGRYVRVSDVDRRLLIDTYKKGEDFIALAKKLNIKRSTARSILRTFIDEGRVSAKQRAGTRLRFITEDEAEMIREMKR
;
A
#
# COMPACT_ATOMS: atom_id res chain seq x y z
N MET A 1 25.80 6.51 -24.37
CA MET A 1 24.76 5.86 -23.54
C MET A 1 23.43 6.04 -24.24
N ASN A 2 22.80 4.95 -24.69
CA ASN A 2 21.55 5.01 -25.43
C ASN A 2 20.36 5.30 -24.48
N SER A 3 19.41 6.11 -24.93
CA SER A 3 18.20 6.47 -24.17
C SER A 3 17.35 5.25 -23.77
N LEU A 4 17.45 4.15 -24.54
CA LEU A 4 16.84 2.86 -24.27
C LEU A 4 17.39 2.20 -22.99
N ASP A 5 18.69 2.31 -22.71
CA ASP A 5 19.31 1.73 -21.51
C ASP A 5 18.86 2.46 -20.23
N ILE A 6 18.66 3.78 -20.32
CA ILE A 6 18.20 4.61 -19.20
C ILE A 6 16.75 4.25 -18.83
N GLN A 7 15.89 4.09 -19.83
CA GLN A 7 14.49 3.68 -19.62
C GLN A 7 14.42 2.26 -19.03
N GLN A 8 15.29 1.36 -19.49
CA GLN A 8 15.37 -0.01 -18.99
C GLN A 8 15.90 -0.08 -17.55
N GLN A 9 16.95 0.68 -17.22
CA GLN A 9 17.49 0.79 -15.87
C GLN A 9 16.50 1.44 -14.87
N LEU A 10 15.76 2.48 -15.29
CA LEU A 10 14.70 3.09 -14.47
C LEU A 10 13.52 2.13 -14.26
N ALA A 11 13.18 1.31 -15.26
CA ALA A 11 12.15 0.28 -15.13
C ALA A 11 12.59 -0.84 -14.17
N ASP A 12 13.86 -1.25 -14.20
CA ASP A 12 14.42 -2.27 -13.32
C ASP A 12 14.60 -1.77 -11.87
N GLN A 13 15.02 -0.52 -11.65
CA GLN A 13 15.02 0.09 -10.31
C GLN A 13 13.62 0.20 -9.68
N ARG A 14 12.56 0.26 -10.50
CA ARG A 14 11.16 0.22 -10.06
C ARG A 14 10.63 -1.18 -9.78
N ARG A 15 11.27 -2.25 -10.26
CA ARG A 15 10.84 -3.64 -10.04
C ARG A 15 11.09 -4.12 -8.61
N GLY A 16 12.12 -3.59 -7.93
CA GLY A 16 12.49 -3.98 -6.55
C GLY A 16 11.83 -3.17 -5.43
N ARG A 17 11.28 -1.97 -5.71
CA ARG A 17 10.68 -1.11 -4.67
C ARG A 17 9.16 -1.35 -4.60
N TYR A 18 8.69 -1.92 -3.50
CA TYR A 18 7.26 -2.00 -3.19
C TYR A 18 6.69 -0.59 -2.97
N VAL A 19 6.25 0.07 -4.04
CA VAL A 19 5.58 1.38 -3.95
C VAL A 19 4.14 1.17 -3.47
N ARG A 20 3.78 1.82 -2.37
CA ARG A 20 2.41 1.83 -1.85
C ARG A 20 1.55 2.72 -2.75
N VAL A 21 0.49 2.17 -3.32
CA VAL A 21 -0.56 2.98 -3.95
C VAL A 21 -1.24 3.77 -2.84
N SER A 22 -1.33 5.09 -3.00
CA SER A 22 -1.95 5.98 -2.01
C SER A 22 -3.43 5.64 -1.82
N ASP A 23 -3.99 5.92 -0.64
CA ASP A 23 -5.42 5.67 -0.40
C ASP A 23 -6.31 6.58 -1.27
N VAL A 24 -5.79 7.73 -1.71
CA VAL A 24 -6.44 8.62 -2.68
C VAL A 24 -6.58 7.94 -4.04
N ASP A 25 -5.50 7.38 -4.58
CA ASP A 25 -5.55 6.67 -5.86
C ASP A 25 -6.41 5.41 -5.78
N ARG A 26 -6.38 4.70 -4.64
CA ARG A 26 -7.26 3.54 -4.39
C ARG A 26 -8.73 3.95 -4.46
N ARG A 27 -9.08 5.06 -3.82
CA ARG A 27 -10.45 5.60 -3.84
C ARG A 27 -10.85 6.00 -5.25
N LEU A 28 -9.98 6.69 -5.99
CA LEU A 28 -10.25 7.10 -7.36
C LEU A 28 -10.54 5.90 -8.27
N LEU A 29 -9.74 4.83 -8.18
CA LEU A 29 -9.98 3.59 -8.92
C LEU A 29 -11.34 2.95 -8.59
N ILE A 30 -11.72 2.94 -7.31
CA ILE A 30 -12.98 2.36 -6.86
C ILE A 30 -14.18 3.20 -7.32
N ASP A 31 -14.06 4.53 -7.24
CA ASP A 31 -15.13 5.44 -7.66
C ASP A 31 -15.35 5.37 -9.17
N THR A 32 -14.29 5.29 -9.97
CA THR A 32 -14.38 5.03 -11.42
C THR A 32 -15.06 3.70 -11.70
N TYR A 33 -14.72 2.63 -10.99
CA TYR A 33 -15.41 1.34 -11.11
C TYR A 33 -16.91 1.45 -10.76
N LYS A 34 -17.27 2.12 -9.66
CA LYS A 34 -18.66 2.31 -9.24
C LYS A 34 -19.50 3.08 -10.27
N LYS A 35 -18.86 3.97 -11.03
CA LYS A 35 -19.49 4.71 -12.14
C LYS A 35 -19.64 3.87 -13.41
N GLY A 36 -19.14 2.63 -13.45
CA GLY A 36 -19.13 1.79 -14.64
C GLY A 36 -18.07 2.18 -15.67
N GLU A 37 -17.13 3.05 -15.29
CA GLU A 37 -16.05 3.52 -16.16
C GLU A 37 -14.85 2.55 -16.14
N ASP A 38 -13.99 2.62 -17.17
CA ASP A 38 -12.81 1.77 -17.25
C ASP A 38 -11.70 2.22 -16.26
N PHE A 39 -11.75 1.66 -15.05
CA PHE A 39 -10.73 1.87 -14.03
C PHE A 39 -9.35 1.32 -14.42
N ILE A 40 -9.23 0.42 -15.40
CA ILE A 40 -7.94 -0.09 -15.89
C ILE A 40 -7.26 0.98 -16.76
N ALA A 41 -8.03 1.71 -17.58
CA ALA A 41 -7.52 2.88 -18.29
C ALA A 41 -7.05 3.97 -17.32
N LEU A 42 -7.81 4.22 -16.24
CA LEU A 42 -7.38 5.13 -15.17
C LEU A 42 -6.09 4.64 -14.49
N ALA A 43 -5.99 3.36 -14.14
CA ALA A 43 -4.79 2.79 -13.54
C ALA A 43 -3.55 3.02 -14.41
N LYS A 44 -3.68 2.87 -15.74
CA LYS A 44 -2.60 3.17 -16.69
C LYS A 44 -2.18 4.65 -16.63
N LYS A 45 -3.14 5.59 -16.55
CA LYS A 45 -2.86 7.03 -16.41
C LYS A 45 -2.16 7.36 -15.10
N LEU A 46 -2.54 6.70 -14.02
CA LEU A 46 -1.92 6.85 -12.68
C LEU A 46 -0.60 6.06 -12.53
N ASN A 47 -0.12 5.40 -13.60
CA ASN A 47 1.06 4.54 -13.57
C ASN A 47 0.98 3.39 -12.53
N ILE A 48 -0.23 2.88 -12.29
CA ILE A 48 -0.51 1.75 -11.41
C ILE A 48 -0.56 0.47 -12.26
N LYS A 49 0.19 -0.55 -11.84
CA LYS A 49 0.18 -1.86 -12.52
C LYS A 49 -1.24 -2.43 -12.56
N ARG A 50 -1.63 -2.99 -13.71
CA ARG A 50 -2.94 -3.63 -13.93
C ARG A 50 -3.29 -4.66 -12.86
N SER A 51 -2.32 -5.48 -12.46
CA SER A 51 -2.48 -6.48 -11.40
C SER A 51 -2.76 -5.84 -10.04
N THR A 52 -2.08 -4.74 -9.71
CA THR A 52 -2.31 -3.97 -8.49
C THR A 52 -3.72 -3.36 -8.48
N ALA A 53 -4.14 -2.73 -9.57
CA ALA A 53 -5.48 -2.16 -9.69
C ALA A 53 -6.58 -3.24 -9.53
N ARG A 54 -6.41 -4.42 -10.14
CA ARG A 54 -7.32 -5.56 -9.97
C ARG A 54 -7.36 -6.06 -8.53
N SER A 55 -6.21 -6.14 -7.86
CA SER A 55 -6.14 -6.57 -6.45
C SER A 55 -6.83 -5.58 -5.51
N ILE A 56 -6.69 -4.27 -5.78
CA ILE A 56 -7.41 -3.20 -5.07
C ILE A 56 -8.92 -3.37 -5.24
N LEU A 57 -9.39 -3.56 -6.49
CA LEU A 57 -10.81 -3.71 -6.75
C LEU A 57 -11.38 -4.98 -6.11
N ARG A 58 -10.68 -6.11 -6.24
CA ARG A 58 -11.08 -7.38 -5.59
C ARG A 58 -11.21 -7.20 -4.08
N THR A 59 -10.22 -6.57 -3.45
CA THR A 59 -10.26 -6.23 -2.02
C THR A 59 -11.51 -5.43 -1.66
N PHE A 60 -11.88 -4.45 -2.49
CA PHE A 60 -13.05 -3.62 -2.24
C PHE A 60 -14.35 -4.42 -2.38
N ILE A 61 -14.45 -5.28 -3.38
CA ILE A 61 -15.63 -6.15 -3.60
C ILE A 61 -15.77 -7.14 -2.43
N ASP A 62 -14.67 -7.76 -2.00
CA ASP A 62 -14.69 -8.83 -1.01
C ASP A 62 -14.81 -8.30 0.44
N GLU A 63 -14.12 -7.20 0.77
CA GLU A 63 -13.99 -6.69 2.15
C GLU A 63 -14.63 -5.30 2.37
N GLY A 64 -15.11 -4.62 1.31
CA GLY A 64 -15.55 -3.22 1.38
C GLY A 64 -14.41 -2.20 1.62
N ARG A 65 -13.17 -2.66 1.70
CA ARG A 65 -12.03 -1.85 2.15
C ARG A 65 -11.36 -1.07 1.03
N VAL A 66 -11.18 0.23 1.25
CA VAL A 66 -10.46 1.14 0.34
C VAL A 66 -8.97 1.28 0.74
N SER A 67 -8.70 1.51 2.02
CA SER A 67 -7.37 1.79 2.54
C SER A 67 -6.44 0.58 2.43
N ALA A 68 -5.14 0.78 2.27
CA ALA A 68 -4.18 -0.33 2.32
C ALA A 68 -4.08 -0.93 3.74
N LYS A 69 -4.03 -2.27 3.86
CA LYS A 69 -3.76 -2.95 5.14
C LYS A 69 -2.43 -2.49 5.73
N GLN A 70 -2.41 -2.31 7.04
CA GLN A 70 -1.17 -2.13 7.78
C GLN A 70 -0.26 -3.33 7.55
N ARG A 71 0.99 -3.08 7.15
CA ARG A 71 2.01 -4.12 6.98
C ARG A 71 2.88 -4.13 8.23
N ALA A 72 2.96 -5.29 8.88
CA ALA A 72 3.74 -5.50 10.09
C ALA A 72 3.32 -4.62 11.30
N GLY A 73 3.99 -4.88 12.42
CA GLY A 73 3.76 -4.32 13.74
C GLY A 73 4.21 -5.35 14.76
N THR A 74 5.02 -4.96 15.74
CA THR A 74 5.32 -5.84 16.87
C THR A 74 4.02 -6.09 17.61
N ARG A 75 3.64 -7.36 17.80
CA ARG A 75 2.51 -7.69 18.67
C ARG A 75 2.81 -7.07 20.04
N LEU A 76 1.98 -6.13 20.48
CA LEU A 76 2.11 -5.53 21.80
C LEU A 76 2.07 -6.66 22.83
N ARG A 77 3.16 -6.83 23.57
CA ARG A 77 3.19 -7.66 24.78
C ARG A 77 2.80 -6.74 25.93
N PHE A 78 1.84 -7.17 26.73
CA PHE A 78 1.59 -6.51 28.01
C PHE A 78 2.85 -6.64 28.87
N ILE A 79 3.33 -5.52 29.42
CA ILE A 79 4.38 -5.57 30.43
C ILE A 79 3.83 -6.31 31.65
N THR A 80 4.66 -7.12 32.30
CA THR A 80 4.27 -7.73 33.58
C THR A 80 4.21 -6.68 34.69
N GLU A 81 3.56 -7.01 35.80
CA GLU A 81 3.50 -6.13 36.98
C GLU A 81 4.92 -5.76 37.46
N ASP A 82 5.83 -6.75 37.53
CA ASP A 82 7.24 -6.56 37.89
C ASP A 82 7.98 -5.61 36.94
N GLU A 83 7.75 -5.74 35.63
CA GLU A 83 8.34 -4.84 34.61
C GLU A 83 7.79 -3.42 34.75
N ALA A 84 6.50 -3.27 35.12
CA ALA A 84 5.88 -1.98 35.36
C ALA A 84 6.35 -1.31 36.66
N GLU A 85 6.67 -2.09 37.69
CA GLU A 85 7.25 -1.58 38.94
C GLU A 85 8.69 -1.10 38.72
N MET A 86 9.54 -1.88 38.03
CA MET A 86 10.90 -1.43 37.68
C MET A 86 10.89 -0.09 36.92
N ILE A 87 9.99 0.10 35.96
CA ILE A 87 9.89 1.36 35.19
C ILE A 87 9.47 2.54 36.09
N ARG A 88 8.57 2.32 37.07
CA ARG A 88 8.14 3.37 38.01
C ARG A 88 9.29 3.79 38.92
N GLU A 89 10.09 2.83 39.35
CA GLU A 89 11.23 3.07 40.23
C GLU A 89 12.38 3.78 39.51
N MET A 90 12.63 3.46 38.23
CA MET A 90 13.61 4.17 37.40
C MET A 90 13.24 5.63 37.06
N LYS A 91 11.97 6.00 37.17
CA LYS A 91 11.46 7.36 36.87
C LYS A 91 11.36 8.25 38.11
N ARG A 92 11.75 7.73 39.27
CA ARG A 92 11.80 8.45 40.54
C ARG A 92 13.18 9.08 40.73
#